data_AF-A0A4R3LL99-F1
#
_entry.id   AF-A0A4R3LL99-F1
#
_cell.length_a   1.000
_cell.length_b   1.000
_cell.length_c   1.000
_cell.angle_alpha   90.00
_cell.angle_beta   90.00
_cell.angle_gamma   90.00
#
_symmetry.space_group_name_H-M   'P 1'
#
loop_
_entity.id
_entity.type
_entity.pdbx_description
1 polymer ?
#
loop_
_entity_poly.entity_id
_entity_poly.type
_entity_poly.pdbx_seq_one_letter_code
_entity_poly.pdbx_strand_id
1 'polypeptide(L)'
;MSRLIALFAAGLVLAACSSSESPAPAPAADKAATETASAPAPAPAAPAAPEIPVGECGDQGSRPAEERIANTPKWSTASELENFGFDVYRGDSEEGPFERLTGSPILGAGTSDEPHQYSFRDDSIDPCKDYWYYVEAISTSGAREKFTPTFRAPAKRRAAE
;
A
#
# COMPACT_ATOMS: atom_id res chain seq x y z
N MET A 1 37.18 -27.51 -29.57
CA MET A 1 36.42 -28.64 -30.17
C MET A 1 34.98 -28.17 -30.37
N SER A 2 34.27 -28.63 -31.40
CA SER A 2 32.87 -28.28 -31.66
C SER A 2 31.95 -29.46 -31.36
N ARG A 3 30.75 -29.17 -30.82
CA ARG A 3 29.56 -30.05 -30.89
C ARG A 3 28.33 -29.19 -31.17
N LEU A 4 27.36 -29.79 -31.85
CA LEU A 4 26.38 -29.10 -32.69
C LEU A 4 24.96 -29.64 -32.42
N ILE A 5 23.97 -28.76 -32.48
CA ILE A 5 22.58 -28.94 -32.98
C ILE A 5 21.79 -30.20 -32.55
N ALA A 6 20.59 -29.96 -31.98
CA ALA A 6 19.33 -30.53 -32.48
C ALA A 6 18.10 -29.75 -31.95
N LEU A 7 17.14 -29.42 -32.83
CA LEU A 7 15.78 -28.98 -32.47
C LEU A 7 14.79 -30.08 -32.87
N PHE A 8 13.76 -30.33 -32.05
CA PHE A 8 12.47 -30.93 -32.44
C PHE A 8 11.39 -30.54 -31.39
N ALA A 9 10.08 -30.65 -31.63
CA ALA A 9 9.20 -30.04 -32.66
C ALA A 9 7.73 -30.49 -32.43
N ALA A 10 6.81 -29.53 -32.35
CA ALA A 10 5.34 -29.55 -32.57
C ALA A 10 4.44 -30.82 -32.41
N GLY A 11 3.27 -30.63 -31.79
CA GLY A 11 2.02 -31.45 -31.92
C GLY A 11 1.03 -31.16 -30.75
N LEU A 12 -0.26 -30.79 -30.88
CA LEU A 12 -1.47 -31.30 -31.60
C LEU A 12 -2.12 -32.54 -30.95
N VAL A 13 -3.45 -32.62 -30.65
CA VAL A 13 -4.57 -31.63 -30.72
C VAL A 13 -5.28 -31.54 -29.32
N LEU A 14 -6.56 -31.78 -28.98
CA LEU A 14 -7.87 -32.07 -29.64
C LEU A 14 -9.06 -31.83 -28.65
N ALA A 15 -10.03 -30.93 -28.92
CA ALA A 15 -11.39 -30.91 -28.32
C ALA A 15 -12.34 -29.95 -29.08
N ALA A 16 -13.67 -30.20 -29.06
CA ALA A 16 -14.67 -29.40 -29.80
C ALA A 16 -16.09 -29.45 -29.16
N CYS A 17 -17.01 -28.65 -29.71
CA CYS A 17 -18.43 -28.49 -29.33
C CYS A 17 -18.67 -27.70 -28.01
N SER A 18 -19.80 -27.00 -27.82
CA SER A 18 -21.04 -26.94 -28.63
C SER A 18 -21.54 -25.50 -28.85
N SER A 19 -22.39 -25.31 -29.87
CA SER A 19 -23.06 -24.05 -30.22
C SER A 19 -24.48 -23.94 -29.64
N SER A 20 -24.91 -22.71 -29.36
CA SER A 20 -26.29 -22.15 -29.35
C SER A 20 -26.11 -20.62 -29.25
N GLU A 21 -26.89 -19.72 -29.87
CA GLU A 21 -28.09 -19.88 -30.70
C GLU A 21 -28.16 -18.76 -31.77
N SER A 22 -29.07 -18.84 -32.74
CA SER A 22 -29.34 -17.85 -33.81
C SER A 22 -30.81 -17.99 -34.27
N PRO A 23 -31.51 -17.01 -34.90
CA PRO A 23 -31.04 -15.76 -35.52
C PRO A 23 -31.85 -14.50 -35.14
N ALA A 24 -31.67 -13.41 -35.91
CA ALA A 24 -32.48 -12.18 -35.84
C ALA A 24 -33.87 -12.33 -36.50
N PRO A 25 -34.79 -11.36 -36.33
CA PRO A 25 -34.84 -10.27 -37.32
C PRO A 25 -35.14 -8.88 -36.76
N ALA A 26 -34.89 -7.85 -37.58
CA ALA A 26 -35.49 -6.51 -37.43
C ALA A 26 -36.70 -6.36 -38.38
N PRO A 27 -37.70 -5.55 -37.98
CA PRO A 27 -38.21 -4.54 -38.91
C PRO A 27 -38.22 -3.13 -38.28
N ALA A 28 -38.46 -2.11 -39.10
CA ALA A 28 -38.31 -0.71 -38.70
C ALA A 28 -39.63 0.02 -38.44
N ALA A 29 -39.55 1.04 -37.58
CA ALA A 29 -40.35 2.26 -37.50
C ALA A 29 -41.90 2.18 -37.46
N ASP A 30 -42.48 2.80 -36.41
CA ASP A 30 -43.13 4.10 -36.65
C ASP A 30 -43.07 5.07 -35.45
N LYS A 31 -43.11 6.37 -35.79
CA LYS A 31 -43.28 7.62 -35.03
C LYS A 31 -43.44 7.60 -33.49
N ALA A 32 -42.49 8.28 -32.85
CA ALA A 32 -42.68 9.45 -31.98
C ALA A 32 -43.81 9.46 -30.92
N ALA A 33 -43.40 9.29 -29.66
CA ALA A 33 -43.94 10.05 -28.54
C ALA A 33 -42.84 11.00 -28.02
N THR A 34 -43.16 12.28 -27.81
CA THR A 34 -42.18 13.28 -27.32
C THR A 34 -42.02 13.15 -25.81
N GLU A 35 -41.17 12.24 -25.36
CA GLU A 35 -40.80 12.19 -23.95
C GLU A 35 -39.91 13.38 -23.59
N THR A 36 -40.41 14.23 -22.68
CA THR A 36 -39.73 15.46 -22.27
C THR A 36 -38.36 15.15 -21.69
N ALA A 37 -37.31 15.60 -22.38
CA ALA A 37 -35.93 15.52 -21.88
C ALA A 37 -35.76 16.41 -20.65
N SER A 38 -36.15 15.89 -19.48
CA SER A 38 -35.75 16.42 -18.19
C SER A 38 -34.23 16.44 -18.16
N ALA A 39 -33.64 17.62 -18.01
CA ALA A 39 -32.19 17.74 -17.90
C ALA A 39 -31.71 16.84 -16.74
N PRO A 40 -30.59 16.11 -16.89
CA PRO A 40 -30.06 15.34 -15.79
C PRO A 40 -29.81 16.29 -14.62
N ALA A 41 -30.45 16.00 -13.47
CA ALA A 41 -30.12 16.70 -12.24
C ALA A 41 -28.60 16.60 -12.02
N PRO A 42 -27.93 17.67 -11.54
CA PRO A 42 -26.49 17.61 -11.33
C PRO A 42 -26.20 16.43 -10.41
N ALA A 43 -25.36 15.51 -10.89
CA ALA A 43 -24.93 14.37 -10.09
C ALA A 43 -24.38 14.90 -8.75
N PRO A 44 -24.73 14.28 -7.61
CA PRO A 44 -24.26 14.75 -6.32
C PRO A 44 -22.74 14.83 -6.36
N ALA A 45 -22.19 16.00 -6.06
CA ALA A 45 -20.76 16.23 -6.11
C ALA A 45 -20.07 15.14 -5.28
N ALA A 46 -19.07 14.47 -5.88
CA ALA A 46 -18.31 13.45 -5.18
C ALA A 46 -17.78 14.06 -3.86
N PRO A 47 -17.87 13.33 -2.74
CA PRO A 47 -17.46 13.89 -1.44
C PRO A 47 -16.02 14.36 -1.54
N ALA A 48 -15.80 15.64 -1.19
CA ALA A 48 -14.47 16.22 -1.21
C ALA A 48 -13.52 15.35 -0.37
N ALA A 49 -12.34 15.05 -0.93
CA ALA A 49 -11.33 14.31 -0.19
C ALA A 49 -11.02 15.03 1.13
N PRO A 50 -10.86 14.30 2.25
CA PRO A 50 -10.72 14.93 3.56
C PRO A 50 -9.50 15.86 3.58
N GLU A 51 -9.75 17.15 3.79
CA GLU A 51 -8.70 18.17 3.81
C GLU A 51 -7.74 17.94 4.98
N ILE A 52 -6.45 18.10 4.73
CA ILE A 52 -5.42 18.07 5.78
C ILE A 52 -5.67 19.26 6.73
N PRO A 53 -5.85 19.05 8.04
CA PRO A 53 -6.19 20.11 8.97
C PRO A 53 -5.06 21.13 9.10
N VAL A 54 -5.41 22.40 9.33
CA VAL A 54 -4.42 23.46 9.65
C VAL A 54 -4.02 23.34 11.13
N GLY A 55 -2.76 23.62 11.46
CA GLY A 55 -2.31 23.73 12.84
C GLY A 55 -0.81 23.95 12.99
N GLU A 56 -0.33 23.84 14.22
CA GLU A 56 1.10 24.00 14.55
C GLU A 56 1.97 22.90 13.92
N CYS A 57 3.16 23.31 13.52
CA CYS A 57 4.24 22.50 12.95
C CYS A 57 5.45 22.47 13.90
N GLY A 58 6.44 21.65 13.57
CA GLY A 58 7.71 21.57 14.30
C GLY A 58 7.69 20.61 15.50
N ASP A 59 8.60 20.84 16.44
CA ASP A 59 8.80 19.99 17.61
C ASP A 59 7.57 19.94 18.53
N GLN A 60 7.22 18.74 19.00
CA GLN A 60 6.08 18.48 19.87
C GLN A 60 6.49 18.16 21.32
N GLY A 61 7.75 18.39 21.70
CA GLY A 61 8.33 18.01 22.99
C GLY A 61 7.67 18.65 24.21
N SER A 62 7.03 19.81 24.03
CA SER A 62 6.21 20.50 25.04
C SER A 62 4.90 19.78 25.38
N ARG A 63 4.43 18.86 24.54
CA ARG A 63 3.23 18.04 24.78
C ARG A 63 3.57 16.71 25.48
N PRO A 64 2.68 16.18 26.34
CA PRO A 64 2.72 14.79 26.78
C PRO A 64 2.78 13.85 25.59
N ALA A 65 3.51 12.74 25.71
CA ALA A 65 3.77 11.82 24.60
C ALA A 65 2.46 11.30 23.98
N GLU A 66 1.46 11.01 24.81
CA GLU A 66 0.14 10.50 24.45
C GLU A 66 -0.67 11.51 23.61
N GLU A 67 -0.45 12.80 23.80
CA GLU A 67 -1.14 13.90 23.10
C GLU A 67 -0.45 14.29 21.78
N ARG A 68 0.78 13.83 21.53
CA ARG A 68 1.51 14.12 20.30
C ARG A 68 0.87 13.47 19.08
N ILE A 69 0.83 14.22 18.00
CA ILE A 69 0.46 13.71 16.68
C ILE A 69 1.56 12.77 16.21
N ALA A 70 1.18 11.56 15.84
CA ALA A 70 2.12 10.50 15.48
C ALA A 70 1.92 10.00 14.05
N ASN A 71 3.01 9.54 13.44
CA ASN A 71 2.96 8.56 12.38
C ASN A 71 2.80 7.15 12.98
N THR A 72 2.19 6.25 12.22
CA THR A 72 2.09 4.84 12.62
C THR A 72 2.37 3.93 11.43
N PRO A 73 3.66 3.68 11.12
CA PRO A 73 4.10 2.54 10.33
C PRO A 73 3.40 1.25 10.77
N LYS A 74 2.90 0.48 9.79
CA LYS A 74 2.19 -0.79 9.98
C LYS A 74 2.62 -1.78 8.91
N TRP A 75 2.81 -3.03 9.31
CA TRP A 75 3.14 -4.14 8.42
C TRP A 75 2.54 -5.45 8.96
N SER A 76 2.56 -6.47 8.15
CA SER A 76 2.07 -7.80 8.50
C SER A 76 2.89 -8.87 7.80
N THR A 77 3.12 -9.97 8.49
CA THR A 77 3.68 -11.21 7.95
C THR A 77 2.54 -12.21 7.74
N ALA A 78 2.65 -13.04 6.70
CA ALA A 78 1.72 -14.17 6.50
C ALA A 78 2.18 -15.42 7.25
N SER A 79 3.50 -15.58 7.36
CA SER A 79 4.23 -16.52 8.20
C SER A 79 5.63 -15.94 8.48
N GLU A 80 6.34 -16.51 9.45
CA GLU A 80 7.68 -16.11 9.85
C GLU A 80 8.56 -17.35 10.04
N LEU A 81 9.87 -17.23 9.75
CA LEU A 81 10.87 -18.27 9.93
C LEU A 81 12.10 -17.67 10.60
N GLU A 82 12.42 -18.15 11.79
CA GLU A 82 13.57 -17.69 12.60
C GLU A 82 13.64 -16.16 12.80
N ASN A 83 12.50 -15.46 12.82
CA ASN A 83 12.42 -14.01 13.01
C ASN A 83 12.53 -13.63 14.48
N PHE A 84 13.62 -12.97 14.87
CA PHE A 84 13.77 -12.36 16.18
C PHE A 84 12.89 -11.11 16.32
N GLY A 85 12.72 -10.34 15.25
CA GLY A 85 11.87 -9.15 15.24
C GLY A 85 12.30 -8.09 14.25
N PHE A 86 11.78 -6.88 14.46
CA PHE A 86 11.82 -5.80 13.48
C PHE A 86 12.37 -4.50 14.06
N ASP A 87 13.19 -3.81 13.27
CA ASP A 87 13.57 -2.41 13.51
C ASP A 87 12.90 -1.49 12.48
N VAL A 88 12.34 -0.37 12.94
CA VAL A 88 11.74 0.67 12.09
C VAL A 88 12.72 1.82 11.89
N TYR A 89 12.84 2.23 10.63
CA TYR A 89 13.71 3.32 10.14
C TYR A 89 12.88 4.44 9.52
N ARG A 90 13.38 5.69 9.62
CA ARG A 90 12.76 6.90 9.05
C ARG A 90 13.79 7.79 8.36
N GLY A 91 13.41 8.41 7.25
CA GLY A 91 14.17 9.47 6.57
C GLY A 91 13.27 10.63 6.15
N ASP A 92 13.89 11.79 5.91
CA ASP A 92 13.24 13.00 5.40
C ASP A 92 13.10 13.00 3.86
N SER A 93 13.55 11.94 3.18
CA SER A 93 13.39 11.69 1.74
C SER A 93 13.24 10.19 1.43
N GLU A 94 12.87 9.83 0.20
CA GLU A 94 12.67 8.43 -0.20
C GLU A 94 14.00 7.65 -0.33
N GLU A 95 15.06 8.35 -0.73
CA GLU A 95 16.42 7.86 -0.88
C GLU A 95 17.22 7.92 0.44
N GLY A 96 16.78 8.74 1.39
CA GLY A 96 17.35 8.87 2.74
C GLY A 96 18.16 10.16 2.97
N PRO A 97 19.14 10.15 3.90
CA PRO A 97 19.52 9.03 4.78
C PRO A 97 18.37 8.58 5.69
N PHE A 98 18.50 7.37 6.23
CA PHE A 98 17.53 6.78 7.16
C PHE A 98 18.16 6.55 8.52
N GLU A 99 17.47 6.98 9.58
CA GLU A 99 17.82 6.75 10.97
C GLU A 99 16.90 5.70 11.59
N ARG A 100 17.43 4.89 12.52
CA ARG A 100 16.63 3.90 13.25
C ARG A 100 15.87 4.57 14.40
N LEU A 101 14.54 4.46 14.41
CA LEU A 101 13.68 4.98 15.49
C LEU A 101 13.50 4.00 16.65
N THR A 102 13.71 2.71 16.40
CA THR A 102 13.55 1.63 17.36
C THR A 102 14.74 1.57 18.31
N GLY A 103 14.52 1.87 19.59
CA GLY A 103 15.55 1.73 20.64
C GLY A 103 15.86 0.26 20.94
N SER A 104 14.81 -0.57 20.93
CA SER A 104 14.86 -2.04 20.96
C SER A 104 13.97 -2.59 19.83
N PRO A 105 14.30 -3.75 19.23
CA PRO A 105 13.47 -4.36 18.21
C PRO A 105 12.07 -4.74 18.71
N ILE A 106 11.11 -4.67 17.81
CA ILE A 106 9.74 -5.15 18.00
C ILE A 106 9.75 -6.66 17.76
N LEU A 107 9.49 -7.45 18.80
CA LEU A 107 9.66 -8.91 18.74
C LEU A 107 8.80 -9.58 17.66
N GLY A 108 9.41 -10.49 16.91
CA GLY A 108 8.75 -11.36 15.93
C GLY A 108 8.06 -12.55 16.58
N ALA A 109 7.43 -13.39 15.75
CA ALA A 109 6.83 -14.65 16.15
C ALA A 109 7.84 -15.82 16.24
N GLY A 110 9.12 -15.60 15.89
CA GLY A 110 10.11 -16.66 15.76
C GLY A 110 9.87 -17.45 14.48
N THR A 111 9.34 -18.66 14.62
CA THR A 111 8.91 -19.49 13.49
C THR A 111 7.43 -19.81 13.68
N SER A 112 6.57 -19.33 12.78
CA SER A 112 5.12 -19.52 12.83
C SER A 112 4.50 -19.43 11.44
N ASP A 113 3.56 -20.33 11.13
CA ASP A 113 2.75 -20.29 9.91
C ASP A 113 1.48 -19.42 10.06
N GLU A 114 1.33 -18.71 11.18
CA GLU A 114 0.19 -17.81 11.44
C GLU A 114 0.48 -16.35 11.04
N PRO A 115 -0.53 -15.60 10.54
CA PRO A 115 -0.33 -14.22 10.11
C PRO A 115 -0.26 -13.25 11.31
N HIS A 116 0.80 -12.46 11.37
CA HIS A 116 1.03 -11.49 12.43
C HIS A 116 0.91 -10.04 11.93
N GLN A 117 0.56 -9.11 12.83
CA GLN A 117 0.37 -7.69 12.53
C GLN A 117 1.17 -6.83 13.51
N TYR A 118 1.91 -5.87 12.96
CA TYR A 118 2.86 -5.05 13.70
C TYR A 118 2.65 -3.57 13.42
N SER A 119 3.03 -2.74 14.39
CA SER A 119 3.05 -1.29 14.22
C SER A 119 4.05 -0.62 15.14
N PHE A 120 4.49 0.58 14.76
CA PHE A 120 5.33 1.45 15.59
C PHE A 120 4.68 2.82 15.69
N ARG A 121 4.68 3.46 16.86
CA ARG A 121 4.18 4.83 17.05
C ARG A 121 5.36 5.79 17.05
N ASP A 122 5.49 6.57 15.98
CA ASP A 122 6.47 7.65 15.89
C ASP A 122 5.80 8.98 16.17
N ASP A 123 5.94 9.47 17.41
CA ASP A 123 5.41 10.75 17.88
C ASP A 123 6.47 11.87 17.95
N SER A 124 7.65 11.61 17.38
CA SER A 124 8.77 12.56 17.25
C SER A 124 8.72 13.38 15.95
N ILE A 125 7.63 13.26 15.19
CA ILE A 125 7.45 13.92 13.90
C ILE A 125 7.16 15.41 14.04
N ASP A 126 7.58 16.19 13.05
CA ASP A 126 6.95 17.47 12.70
C ASP A 126 5.60 17.17 12.03
N PRO A 127 4.44 17.61 12.59
CA PRO A 127 3.13 17.33 12.00
C PRO A 127 2.95 17.83 10.57
N CYS A 128 3.75 18.80 10.12
CA CYS A 128 3.63 19.43 8.81
C CYS A 128 4.63 18.90 7.77
N LYS A 129 5.43 17.87 8.09
CA LYS A 129 6.37 17.24 7.15
C LYS A 129 5.87 15.88 6.68
N ASP A 130 6.20 15.57 5.43
CA ASP A 130 6.25 14.19 4.96
C ASP A 130 7.46 13.47 5.56
N TYR A 131 7.32 12.16 5.76
CA TYR A 131 8.41 11.29 6.17
C TYR A 131 8.35 9.98 5.39
N TRP A 132 9.49 9.34 5.18
CA TRP A 132 9.59 8.03 4.56
C TRP A 132 10.06 7.01 5.59
N TYR A 133 9.50 5.81 5.55
CA TYR A 133 9.82 4.74 6.47
C TYR A 133 10.17 3.46 5.73
N TYR A 134 10.96 2.61 6.36
CA TYR A 134 11.01 1.18 6.05
C TYR A 134 11.19 0.36 7.32
N VAL A 135 10.95 -0.95 7.20
CA VAL A 135 11.16 -1.93 8.27
C VAL A 135 12.30 -2.87 7.87
N GLU A 136 13.19 -3.13 8.80
CA GLU A 136 14.23 -4.17 8.73
C GLU A 136 13.76 -5.38 9.54
N ALA A 137 13.86 -6.59 8.99
CA ALA A 137 13.71 -7.83 9.74
C ALA A 137 15.07 -8.27 10.30
N ILE A 138 15.03 -9.00 11.42
CA ILE A 138 16.20 -9.46 12.17
C ILE A 138 16.01 -10.95 12.47
N SER A 139 16.92 -11.81 12.04
CA SER A 139 16.86 -13.24 12.37
C SER A 139 17.30 -13.54 13.81
N THR A 140 16.98 -14.73 14.33
CA THR A 140 17.53 -15.27 15.59
C THR A 140 19.06 -15.41 15.55
N SER A 141 19.64 -15.52 14.35
CA SER A 141 21.10 -15.49 14.10
C SER A 141 21.68 -14.07 13.98
N GLY A 142 20.86 -13.02 14.10
CA GLY A 142 21.28 -11.61 14.05
C GLY A 142 21.53 -11.06 12.64
N ALA A 143 21.21 -11.81 11.59
CA ALA A 143 21.22 -11.29 10.22
C ALA A 143 20.10 -10.26 10.02
N ARG A 144 20.27 -9.34 9.08
CA ARG A 144 19.35 -8.23 8.81
C ARG A 144 19.04 -8.10 7.34
N GLU A 145 17.78 -7.81 7.03
CA GLU A 145 17.33 -7.49 5.67
C GLU A 145 16.22 -6.44 5.68
N LYS A 146 16.15 -5.64 4.61
CA LYS A 146 15.07 -4.65 4.42
C LYS A 146 13.79 -5.37 4.03
N PHE A 147 12.89 -5.54 4.99
CA PHE A 147 11.66 -6.32 4.90
C PHE A 147 10.57 -5.59 4.09
N THR A 148 10.41 -4.27 4.26
CA THR A 148 9.48 -3.48 3.42
C THR A 148 10.23 -2.66 2.36
N PRO A 149 9.57 -2.34 1.24
CA PRO A 149 9.90 -1.15 0.46
C PRO A 149 9.97 0.10 1.35
N THR A 150 10.58 1.17 0.84
CA THR A 150 10.37 2.49 1.42
C THR A 150 8.92 2.92 1.16
N PHE A 151 8.24 3.52 2.14
CA PHE A 151 6.90 4.09 1.96
C PHE A 151 6.77 5.47 2.62
N ARG A 152 6.08 6.39 1.93
CA ARG A 152 5.80 7.76 2.40
C ARG A 152 4.61 7.76 3.36
N ALA A 153 4.80 8.35 4.55
CA ALA A 153 3.72 8.80 5.40
C ALA A 153 3.57 10.33 5.24
N PRO A 154 2.44 10.84 4.71
CA PRO A 154 2.29 12.26 4.44
C PRO A 154 2.10 13.08 5.72
N ALA A 155 2.38 14.38 5.60
CA ALA A 155 2.09 15.39 6.62
C ALA A 155 0.67 15.26 7.20
N LYS A 156 0.56 15.43 8.52
CA LYS A 156 -0.69 15.34 9.29
C LYS A 156 -1.40 16.69 9.40
N ARG A 157 -0.67 17.79 9.18
CA ARG A 157 -1.16 19.16 9.21
C ARG A 157 -0.65 19.97 8.02
N ARG A 158 -1.38 21.02 7.68
CA ARG A 158 -0.85 22.20 6.97
C ARG A 158 -0.44 23.23 8.01
N ALA A 159 0.59 24.01 7.71
CA ALA A 159 0.91 25.20 8.50
C ALA A 159 -0.26 26.19 8.50
N ALA A 160 -0.36 26.99 9.56
CA ALA A 160 -1.14 28.23 9.51
C ALA A 160 -0.39 29.29 8.69
N GLU A 161 -1.15 30.17 8.04
CA GLU A 161 -0.66 31.36 7.30
C GLU A 161 -0.41 32.55 8.23
#